data_AF-A0A7S8J0B6-F1
#
_entry.id   AF-A0A7S8J0B6-F1
#
_cell.length_a   1.000
_cell.length_b   1.000
_cell.length_c   1.000
_cell.angle_alpha   90.00
_cell.angle_beta   90.00
_cell.angle_gamma   90.00
#
_symmetry.space_group_name_H-M   'P 1'
#
loop_
_entity.id
_entity.type
_entity.pdbx_description
1 polymer ?
#
loop_
_entity_poly.entity_id
_entity_poly.type
_entity_poly.pdbx_seq_one_letter_code
_entity_poly.pdbx_strand_id
1 'polypeptide(L)' 'MPKKEAVSHQGTINIRGVPKDLVYRLKQAALAERRTVKAFLLALAEERIEELEKKGLLPKGK' A
#
# COMPACT_ATOMS: atom_id res chain seq x y z
N MET A 1 32.48 -10.22 17.05
CA MET A 1 31.00 -10.29 16.98
C MET A 1 30.51 -9.18 16.08
N PRO A 2 29.87 -9.44 14.92
CA PRO A 2 29.07 -8.43 14.27
C PRO A 2 27.61 -8.56 14.73
N LYS A 3 27.05 -7.46 15.23
CA LYS A 3 25.65 -7.33 15.63
C LYS A 3 24.78 -7.64 14.39
N LYS A 4 23.99 -8.72 14.44
CA LYS A 4 22.88 -8.95 13.49
C LYS A 4 21.90 -7.79 13.70
N GLU A 5 21.93 -6.79 12.83
CA GLU A 5 20.87 -5.80 12.77
C GLU A 5 19.57 -6.54 12.47
N ALA A 6 18.59 -6.38 13.34
CA ALA A 6 17.25 -6.89 13.12
C ALA A 6 16.72 -6.23 11.84
N VAL A 7 16.67 -7.01 10.76
CA VAL A 7 16.07 -6.60 9.49
C VAL A 7 14.64 -6.19 9.81
N SER A 8 14.36 -4.89 9.75
CA SER A 8 13.00 -4.41 9.95
C SER A 8 12.14 -5.02 8.84
N HIS A 9 11.04 -5.66 9.21
CA HIS A 9 10.13 -6.34 8.28
C HIS A 9 9.30 -5.35 7.43
N GLN A 10 9.89 -4.23 7.03
CA GLN A 10 9.21 -3.18 6.27
C GLN A 10 9.86 -3.03 4.89
N GLY A 11 9.09 -3.34 3.85
CA GLY A 11 9.44 -3.04 2.47
C GLY A 11 9.16 -1.58 2.12
N THR A 12 9.94 -1.00 1.21
CA THR A 12 9.68 0.32 0.63
C THR A 12 9.27 0.19 -0.83
N ILE A 13 8.17 0.85 -1.21
CA ILE A 13 7.69 0.92 -2.59
C ILE A 13 7.88 2.35 -3.10
N ASN A 14 8.60 2.51 -4.20
CA ASN A 14 8.79 3.79 -4.88
C ASN A 14 7.98 3.82 -6.18
N ILE A 15 6.93 4.64 -6.24
CA ILE A 15 6.11 4.79 -7.46
C ILE A 15 6.54 6.07 -8.19
N ARG A 16 7.08 5.92 -9.39
CA ARG A 16 7.54 7.02 -10.25
C ARG A 16 6.59 7.22 -11.44
N GLY A 17 6.60 8.41 -12.02
CA GLY A 17 5.81 8.73 -13.22
C GLY A 17 4.31 8.93 -12.96
N VAL A 18 3.90 9.12 -11.70
CA VAL A 18 2.49 9.38 -11.36
C VAL A 18 2.09 10.76 -11.88
N PRO A 19 1.02 10.89 -12.68
CA PRO A 19 0.53 12.18 -13.12
C PRO A 19 0.20 13.11 -11.93
N LYS A 20 0.58 14.39 -12.03
CA LYS A 20 0.37 15.36 -10.94
C LYS A 20 -1.11 15.48 -10.55
N ASP A 21 -1.99 15.43 -11.53
CA ASP A 21 -3.45 15.44 -11.31
C ASP A 21 -3.91 14.24 -10.46
N LEU A 22 -3.37 13.05 -10.74
CA LEU A 22 -3.69 11.86 -9.95
C LEU A 22 -3.19 12.00 -8.51
N VAL A 23 -1.98 12.55 -8.30
CA VAL A 23 -1.47 12.83 -6.95
C VAL A 23 -2.38 13.80 -6.19
N TYR A 24 -2.92 14.82 -6.86
CA TYR A 24 -3.87 15.74 -6.27
C TYR A 24 -5.17 15.03 -5.87
N ARG A 25 -5.76 14.25 -6.77
CA ARG A 25 -6.99 13.49 -6.48
C ARG A 25 -6.80 12.46 -5.37
N LEU A 26 -5.64 11.78 -5.31
CA LEU A 26 -5.30 10.86 -4.21
C LEU A 26 -5.30 11.57 -2.85
N LYS A 27 -4.76 12.80 -2.78
CA LYS A 27 -4.79 13.59 -1.53
C LYS A 27 -6.21 13.96 -1.13
N GLN A 28 -7.06 14.34 -2.09
CA GLN A 28 -8.46 14.66 -1.81
C GLN A 28 -9.24 13.44 -1.32
N ALA A 29 -9.04 12.27 -1.96
CA ALA A 29 -9.67 11.02 -1.53
C ALA A 29 -9.24 10.62 -0.11
N ALA A 30 -7.94 10.65 0.18
CA ALA A 30 -7.43 10.37 1.51
C ALA A 30 -7.99 11.34 2.58
N LEU A 31 -8.12 12.63 2.24
CA LEU A 31 -8.72 13.63 3.11
C LEU A 31 -10.20 13.35 3.40
N ALA A 32 -10.98 12.98 2.38
CA ALA A 32 -12.40 12.65 2.51
C ALA A 32 -12.62 11.48 3.49
N GLU A 33 -11.71 10.50 3.50
CA GLU A 33 -11.73 9.37 4.42
C GLU A 33 -11.04 9.64 5.78
N ARG A 34 -10.56 10.87 6.02
CA ARG A 34 -9.82 11.26 7.22
C ARG A 34 -8.58 10.40 7.48
N ARG A 35 -7.86 10.03 6.41
CA ARG A 35 -6.67 9.17 6.45
C ARG A 35 -5.48 9.85 5.76
N THR A 36 -4.27 9.38 6.05
CA THR A 36 -3.08 9.78 5.29
C THR A 36 -3.09 9.10 3.91
N VAL A 37 -2.42 9.69 2.91
CA VAL A 37 -2.30 9.07 1.57
C VAL A 37 -1.67 7.68 1.64
N LYS A 38 -0.69 7.48 2.54
CA LYS A 38 -0.10 6.15 2.79
C LYS A 38 -1.16 5.15 3.27
N ALA A 39 -1.92 5.51 4.30
CA ALA A 39 -2.94 4.62 4.87
C ALA A 39 -4.05 4.31 3.85
N PHE A 40 -4.47 5.31 3.07
CA PHE A 40 -5.44 5.16 1.99
C PHE A 40 -4.94 4.16 0.92
N LEU A 41 -3.72 4.32 0.44
CA LEU A 41 -3.16 3.43 -0.59
C LEU A 41 -2.94 1.99 -0.07
N LEU A 42 -2.53 1.84 1.19
CA LEU A 42 -2.37 0.51 1.80
C LEU A 42 -3.71 -0.20 1.94
N ALA A 43 -4.75 0.50 2.44
CA ALA A 43 -6.09 -0.06 2.56
C ALA A 43 -6.63 -0.52 1.19
N LEU A 44 -6.51 0.32 0.15
CA LEU A 44 -6.91 -0.06 -1.21
C LEU A 44 -6.14 -1.28 -1.73
N ALA A 45 -4.85 -1.38 -1.43
CA ALA A 45 -4.04 -2.52 -1.86
C ALA A 45 -4.46 -3.80 -1.13
N GLU A 46 -4.64 -3.74 0.19
CA GLU A 46 -5.06 -4.87 1.03
C GLU A 46 -6.45 -5.37 0.64
N GLU A 47 -7.44 -4.48 0.54
CA GLU A 47 -8.80 -4.82 0.11
C GLU A 47 -8.78 -5.48 -1.27
N ARG A 48 -8.02 -4.92 -2.21
CA ARG A 48 -7.94 -5.48 -3.56
C ARG A 48 -7.26 -6.84 -3.60
N ILE A 49 -6.22 -7.06 -2.80
CA ILE A 49 -5.55 -8.36 -2.68
C ILE A 49 -6.53 -9.38 -2.08
N GLU A 50 -7.23 -9.05 -0.99
CA GLU A 50 -8.20 -9.93 -0.35
C GLU A 50 -9.32 -10.34 -1.31
N GLU A 51 -9.82 -9.41 -2.13
CA GLU A 51 -10.79 -9.72 -3.20
C GLU A 51 -10.25 -10.74 -4.22
N LEU A 52 -8.99 -10.59 -4.61
CA LEU A 52 -8.34 -11.48 -5.58
C LEU A 52 -8.08 -12.87 -4.99
N GLU A 53 -7.72 -12.95 -3.71
CA GLU A 53 -7.62 -14.22 -2.97
C GLU A 53 -8.97 -14.92 -2.87
N LYS A 54 -10.05 -14.19 -2.54
CA LYS A 54 -11.43 -14.73 -2.50
C LYS A 54 -11.87 -15.27 -3.85
N LYS A 55 -11.40 -14.67 -4.95
CA LYS A 55 -11.66 -15.14 -6.33
C LYS A 55 -10.76 -16.31 -6.75
N GLY A 56 -9.81 -16.73 -5.92
CA GLY A 56 -8.83 -17.77 -6.24
C GLY A 56 -7.78 -17.34 -7.26
N LEU A 57 -7.65 -16.04 -7.52
CA LEU A 57 -6.66 -15.48 -8.46
C LEU A 57 -5.30 -15.27 -7.82
N LEU A 58 -5.25 -15.15 -6.50
CA LEU A 58 -4.02 -15.12 -5.71
C LEU A 58 -4.05 -16.23 -4.67
N PRO A 59 -2.87 -16.79 -4.30
CA PRO A 59 -2.79 -17.67 -3.14
C PRO A 59 -3.16 -16.88 -1.89
N LYS A 60 -3.89 -17.50 -0.96
CA LYS A 60 -4.18 -16.90 0.35
C LYS A 60 -2.86 -16.60 1.07
N GLY A 61 -2.72 -15.37 1.59
CA GLY A 61 -1.56 -14.94 2.35
C GLY A 61 -1.15 -15.91 3.47
N LYS A 62 0.14 -15.92 3.78
CA LYS A 62 0.71 -16.65 4.93
C LYS A 62 0.43 -15.95 6.24
#